data_AF-A0A948WMT9-F1
#
_entry.id   AF-A0A948WMT9-F1
#
_cell.length_a   1.000
_cell.length_b   1.000
_cell.length_c   1.000
_cell.angle_alpha   90.00
_cell.angle_beta   90.00
_cell.angle_gamma   90.00
#
_symmetry.space_group_name_H-M   'P 1'
#
loop_
_entity.id
_entity.type
_entity.pdbx_description
1 polymer ?
#
loop_
_entity_poly.entity_id
_entity_poly.type
_entity_poly.pdbx_seq_one_letter_code
_entity_poly.pdbx_strand_id
1 'polypeptide(L)'
;MSVYRVALHARAIRRQLVAGLRRVRDAQRLLDESHERVVRAQESVAAEGNRRGLPDPTRLSAADTELICAVDEWLHVRQQVQAPLDEIRQTLHEYEDCLSVTRTRRAIARSLLTKTARTALPMQVALADTALAAITRVLDSRLTRTALSTLARRQPNPAEALARYRRNNAYFAATLEHFRSRTSDVPRPSGVSGGLPAEIASRVETTQLLPGAFTAILRKYQEFGARYAITQKRVILADEMGLGKTVQALAAICHAHALGARRFLVVAPNSVMINWEREIEAHTSLKPAILHGLSRDEQVRAWTDSGRIGITTFGTIAKIAPLIDSVDVLVVDEAHHVKNPDAQRTSAVQEVAAMSEHVILMTGTALENRLSELNALALLAQPELRDSVDGLSTYRSPDPTIVATMLAPVYL
;
A
#
# COMPACT_ATOMS: atom_id res chain seq x y z
N MET A 1 7.61 26.61 34.01
CA MET A 1 6.38 27.30 33.55
C MET A 1 5.32 27.22 34.62
N SER A 2 4.60 28.32 34.93
CA SER A 2 3.42 28.24 35.81
C SER A 2 2.35 27.35 35.17
N VAL A 3 1.71 26.49 35.97
CA VAL A 3 0.61 25.59 35.56
C VAL A 3 -0.50 26.33 34.80
N TYR A 4 -0.73 27.60 35.14
CA TYR A 4 -1.67 28.47 34.43
C TYR A 4 -1.26 28.74 32.97
N ARG A 5 0.04 28.97 32.69
CA ARG A 5 0.54 29.16 31.32
C ARG A 5 0.38 27.88 30.48
N VAL A 6 0.62 26.72 31.09
CA VAL A 6 0.45 25.41 30.42
C VAL A 6 -1.02 25.17 30.07
N ALA A 7 -1.95 25.51 30.96
CA ALA A 7 -3.39 25.43 30.68
C ALA A 7 -3.85 26.41 29.58
N LEU A 8 -3.27 27.61 29.51
CA LEU A 8 -3.52 28.56 28.43
C LEU A 8 -3.03 28.02 27.07
N HIS A 9 -1.85 27.40 27.06
CA HIS A 9 -1.27 26.76 25.88
C HIS A 9 -2.14 25.59 25.40
N ALA A 10 -2.61 24.71 26.30
CA ALA A 10 -3.55 23.64 25.98
C ALA A 10 -4.85 24.16 25.32
N ARG A 11 -5.35 25.33 25.74
CA ARG A 11 -6.52 25.99 25.10
C ARG A 11 -6.20 26.53 23.71
N ALA A 12 -4.97 26.98 23.46
CA ALA A 12 -4.53 27.42 22.14
C ALA A 12 -4.46 26.23 21.17
N ILE A 13 -3.82 25.13 21.57
CA ILE A 13 -3.77 23.86 20.83
C ILE A 13 -5.19 23.43 20.43
N ARG A 14 -6.12 23.39 21.39
CA ARG A 14 -7.53 23.03 21.12
C ARG A 14 -8.17 23.89 20.03
N ARG A 15 -7.97 25.22 20.06
CA ARG A 15 -8.55 26.12 19.07
C ARG A 15 -8.01 25.84 17.67
N GLN A 16 -6.71 25.59 17.55
CA GLN A 16 -6.06 25.27 16.28
C GLN A 16 -6.50 23.90 15.75
N LEU A 17 -6.59 22.88 16.60
CA LEU A 17 -7.15 21.56 16.22
C LEU A 17 -8.59 21.69 15.70
N VAL A 18 -9.45 22.43 16.40
CA VAL A 18 -10.85 22.64 15.96
C VAL A 18 -10.92 23.35 14.61
N ALA A 19 -10.02 24.32 14.36
CA ALA A 19 -9.94 24.99 13.07
C ALA A 19 -9.47 24.04 11.96
N GLY A 20 -8.47 23.19 12.23
CA GLY A 20 -7.97 22.18 11.31
C GLY A 20 -9.00 21.10 10.98
N LEU A 21 -9.78 20.65 11.96
CA LEU A 21 -10.84 19.64 11.80
C LEU A 21 -11.97 20.07 10.86
N ARG A 22 -12.12 21.36 10.54
CA ARG A 22 -13.04 21.79 9.48
C ARG A 22 -12.56 21.35 8.11
N ARG A 23 -11.26 21.54 7.81
CA ARG A 23 -10.65 21.10 6.55
C ARG A 23 -10.68 19.58 6.40
N VAL A 24 -10.41 18.85 7.47
CA VAL A 24 -10.55 17.37 7.51
C VAL A 24 -11.98 16.96 7.16
N ARG A 25 -12.99 17.63 7.73
CA ARG A 25 -14.41 17.37 7.43
C ARG A 25 -14.79 17.73 6.00
N ASP A 26 -14.31 18.85 5.47
CA ASP A 26 -14.56 19.23 4.07
C ASP A 26 -13.93 18.22 3.11
N ALA A 27 -12.72 17.75 3.39
CA ALA A 27 -12.05 16.74 2.60
C ALA A 27 -12.80 15.38 2.64
N GLN A 28 -13.23 14.95 3.83
CA GLN A 28 -14.06 13.76 3.98
C GLN A 28 -15.39 13.89 3.23
N ARG A 29 -16.05 15.05 3.33
CA ARG A 29 -17.31 15.33 2.61
C ARG A 29 -17.13 15.17 1.10
N LEU A 30 -16.05 15.70 0.52
CA LEU A 30 -15.78 15.55 -0.92
C LEU A 30 -15.60 14.08 -1.33
N LEU A 31 -14.93 13.28 -0.49
CA LEU A 31 -14.77 11.85 -0.73
C LEU A 31 -16.12 11.12 -0.68
N ASP A 32 -16.97 11.46 0.29
CA ASP A 32 -18.31 10.87 0.46
C ASP A 32 -19.25 11.28 -0.70
N GLU A 33 -19.28 12.57 -1.07
CA GLU A 33 -20.10 13.10 -2.18
C GLU A 33 -19.69 12.52 -3.55
N SER A 34 -18.39 12.31 -3.79
CA SER A 34 -17.91 11.64 -5.00
C SER A 34 -18.23 10.14 -4.99
N HIS A 35 -18.17 9.49 -3.82
CA HIS A 35 -18.57 8.09 -3.66
C HIS A 35 -20.07 7.88 -3.95
N GLU A 36 -20.94 8.73 -3.41
CA GLU A 36 -22.39 8.68 -3.67
C GLU A 36 -22.75 8.89 -5.15
N ARG A 37 -21.95 9.67 -5.88
CA ARG A 37 -22.13 9.83 -7.34
C ARG A 37 -21.83 8.54 -8.10
N VAL A 38 -20.79 7.79 -7.71
CA VAL A 38 -20.51 6.48 -8.30
C VAL A 38 -21.66 5.51 -8.06
N VAL A 39 -22.17 5.44 -6.83
CA VAL A 39 -23.30 4.55 -6.47
C VAL A 39 -24.54 4.87 -7.31
N ARG A 40 -24.92 6.15 -7.40
CA ARG A 40 -26.06 6.57 -8.24
C ARG A 40 -25.87 6.22 -9.71
N ALA A 41 -24.67 6.44 -10.25
CA ALA A 41 -24.39 6.09 -11.65
C ALA A 41 -24.43 4.57 -11.88
N GLN A 42 -24.03 3.75 -10.89
CA GLN A 42 -24.18 2.29 -10.97
C GLN A 42 -25.65 1.85 -11.02
N GLU A 43 -26.52 2.51 -10.24
CA GLU A 43 -27.96 2.26 -10.27
C GLU A 43 -28.57 2.60 -11.64
N SER A 44 -28.15 3.72 -12.26
CA SER A 44 -28.55 4.09 -13.62
C SER A 44 -28.17 3.04 -14.65
N VAL A 45 -26.92 2.54 -14.63
CA VAL A 45 -26.45 1.48 -15.53
C VAL A 45 -27.21 0.16 -15.31
N ALA A 46 -27.51 -0.18 -14.05
CA ALA A 46 -28.27 -1.38 -13.72
C ALA A 46 -29.73 -1.30 -14.20
N ALA A 47 -30.33 -0.11 -14.21
CA ALA A 47 -31.67 0.15 -14.73
C ALA A 47 -31.76 -0.03 -16.26
N GLU A 48 -30.68 0.24 -17.01
CA GLU A 48 -30.60 0.01 -18.46
C GLU A 48 -30.43 -1.47 -18.86
N GLY A 49 -30.50 -2.40 -17.91
CA GLY A 49 -30.41 -3.84 -18.16
C GLY A 49 -28.98 -4.39 -18.19
N ASN A 50 -27.96 -3.55 -18.06
CA ASN A 50 -26.58 -3.97 -17.92
C ASN A 50 -26.26 -4.41 -16.48
N ARG A 51 -26.85 -5.54 -16.05
CA ARG A 51 -26.78 -6.01 -14.66
C ARG A 51 -25.44 -6.66 -14.28
N ARG A 52 -24.54 -6.97 -15.23
CA ARG A 52 -23.41 -7.87 -14.94
C ARG A 52 -22.04 -7.51 -15.53
N GLY A 53 -21.92 -6.56 -16.46
CA GLY A 53 -20.64 -6.25 -17.09
C GLY A 53 -20.04 -4.93 -16.64
N LEU A 54 -18.70 -4.85 -16.61
CA LEU A 54 -17.99 -3.61 -16.86
C LEU A 54 -18.49 -2.97 -18.17
N PRO A 55 -18.58 -1.63 -18.28
CA PRO A 55 -18.90 -0.98 -19.54
C PRO A 55 -18.02 -1.53 -20.68
N ASP A 56 -18.58 -1.91 -21.82
CA ASP A 56 -17.75 -2.31 -22.95
C ASP A 56 -17.10 -1.05 -23.53
N PRO A 57 -15.75 -0.93 -23.54
CA PRO A 57 -15.07 0.26 -24.05
C PRO A 57 -15.37 0.56 -25.53
N THR A 58 -15.92 -0.41 -26.28
CA THR A 58 -16.31 -0.29 -27.69
C THR A 58 -17.79 0.04 -27.89
N ARG A 59 -18.65 -0.16 -26.87
CA ARG A 59 -20.08 0.17 -26.87
C ARG A 59 -20.47 0.78 -25.52
N LEU A 60 -20.42 2.11 -25.45
CA LEU A 60 -20.76 2.85 -24.24
C LEU A 60 -22.11 3.55 -24.42
N SER A 61 -23.02 3.28 -23.48
CA SER A 61 -24.27 4.03 -23.31
C SER A 61 -24.02 5.41 -22.66
N ALA A 62 -25.07 6.22 -22.56
CA ALA A 62 -25.02 7.45 -21.78
C ALA A 62 -24.77 7.18 -20.29
N ALA A 63 -25.42 6.16 -19.72
CA ALA A 63 -25.21 5.75 -18.33
C ALA A 63 -23.80 5.19 -18.09
N ASP A 64 -23.23 4.45 -19.04
CA ASP A 64 -21.85 3.96 -18.95
C ASP A 64 -20.85 5.15 -18.91
N THR A 65 -21.10 6.17 -19.74
CA THR A 65 -20.28 7.38 -19.77
C THR A 65 -20.38 8.15 -18.45
N GLU A 66 -21.58 8.27 -17.89
CA GLU A 66 -21.80 8.87 -16.57
C GLU A 66 -21.08 8.11 -15.46
N LEU A 67 -21.17 6.78 -15.46
CA LEU A 67 -20.46 5.92 -14.50
C LEU A 67 -18.94 6.07 -14.60
N ILE A 68 -18.39 6.07 -15.82
CA ILE A 68 -16.96 6.29 -16.04
C ILE A 68 -16.53 7.67 -15.51
N CYS A 69 -17.32 8.73 -15.76
CA CYS A 69 -17.04 10.07 -15.24
C CYS A 69 -17.08 10.13 -13.71
N ALA A 70 -18.08 9.50 -13.09
CA ALA A 70 -18.21 9.45 -11.65
C ALA A 70 -17.04 8.70 -11.00
N VAL A 71 -16.61 7.57 -11.60
CA VAL A 71 -15.45 6.80 -11.13
C VAL A 71 -14.16 7.60 -11.28
N ASP A 72 -13.93 8.25 -12.42
CA ASP A 72 -12.74 9.10 -12.63
C ASP A 72 -12.67 10.24 -11.60
N GLU A 73 -13.81 10.90 -11.34
CA GLU A 73 -13.89 11.96 -10.35
C GLU A 73 -13.57 11.45 -8.94
N TRP A 74 -14.19 10.34 -8.52
CA TRP A 74 -13.92 9.76 -7.22
C TRP A 74 -12.47 9.30 -7.07
N LEU A 75 -11.88 8.68 -8.10
CA LEU A 75 -10.47 8.31 -8.12
C LEU A 75 -9.56 9.53 -7.93
N HIS A 76 -9.87 10.63 -8.62
CA HIS A 76 -9.12 11.87 -8.50
C HIS A 76 -9.22 12.49 -7.11
N VAL A 77 -10.43 12.59 -6.55
CA VAL A 77 -10.65 13.09 -5.18
C VAL A 77 -9.92 12.21 -4.17
N ARG A 78 -10.08 10.89 -4.27
CA ARG A 78 -9.43 9.91 -3.39
C ARG A 78 -7.91 10.04 -3.43
N GLN A 79 -7.30 10.14 -4.61
CA GLN A 79 -5.84 10.27 -4.75
C GLN A 79 -5.29 11.51 -4.01
N GLN A 80 -6.05 12.61 -3.99
CA GLN A 80 -5.62 13.87 -3.38
C GLN A 80 -5.93 13.94 -1.88
N VAL A 81 -6.94 13.21 -1.41
CA VAL A 81 -7.51 13.38 -0.06
C VAL A 81 -7.23 12.20 0.87
N GLN A 82 -7.19 10.97 0.36
CA GLN A 82 -7.13 9.75 1.20
C GLN A 82 -5.85 9.68 2.04
N ALA A 83 -4.68 9.75 1.41
CA ALA A 83 -3.40 9.63 2.12
C ALA A 83 -3.21 10.75 3.18
N PRO A 84 -3.50 12.05 2.90
CA PRO A 84 -3.49 13.07 3.94
C PRO A 84 -4.46 12.80 5.11
N LEU A 85 -5.65 12.28 4.83
CA LEU A 85 -6.60 11.92 5.88
C LEU A 85 -6.09 10.78 6.75
N ASP A 86 -5.51 9.74 6.14
CA ASP A 86 -4.99 8.58 6.85
C ASP A 86 -3.78 8.95 7.71
N GLU A 87 -2.89 9.82 7.23
CA GLU A 87 -1.76 10.34 8.03
C GLU A 87 -2.22 11.18 9.22
N ILE A 88 -3.26 12.02 9.04
CA ILE A 88 -3.87 12.77 10.14
C ILE A 88 -4.53 11.81 11.14
N ARG A 89 -5.24 10.77 10.68
CA ARG A 89 -5.85 9.75 11.55
C ARG A 89 -4.79 9.00 12.36
N GLN A 90 -3.69 8.59 11.72
CA GLN A 90 -2.58 7.92 12.37
C GLN A 90 -1.96 8.81 13.45
N THR A 91 -1.70 10.08 13.13
CA THR A 91 -1.18 11.06 14.11
C THR A 91 -2.15 11.25 15.28
N LEU A 92 -3.46 11.35 15.00
CA LEU A 92 -4.46 11.50 16.07
C LEU A 92 -4.52 10.27 16.98
N HIS A 93 -4.32 9.08 16.43
CA HIS A 93 -4.30 7.83 17.17
C HIS A 93 -3.03 7.68 18.01
N GLU A 94 -1.86 7.91 17.42
CA GLU A 94 -0.56 7.85 18.10
C GLU A 94 -0.48 8.80 19.32
N TYR A 95 -1.11 9.97 19.22
CA TYR A 95 -1.10 10.99 20.28
C TYR A 95 -2.42 11.06 21.07
N GLU A 96 -3.29 10.06 20.98
CA GLU A 96 -4.65 10.09 21.54
C GLU A 96 -4.66 10.46 23.04
N ASP A 97 -3.81 9.81 23.84
CA ASP A 97 -3.72 10.01 25.29
C ASP A 97 -3.33 11.44 25.64
N CYS A 98 -2.37 12.03 24.92
CA CYS A 98 -1.91 13.39 25.16
C CYS A 98 -2.91 14.43 24.65
N LEU A 99 -3.54 14.17 23.51
CA LEU A 99 -4.59 15.01 22.94
C LEU A 99 -5.88 14.99 23.77
N SER A 100 -6.16 13.91 24.51
CA SER A 100 -7.33 13.80 25.39
C SER A 100 -7.43 14.96 26.39
N VAL A 101 -6.29 15.44 26.88
CA VAL A 101 -6.17 16.52 27.86
C VAL A 101 -6.50 17.88 27.26
N THR A 102 -6.25 18.07 25.96
CA THR A 102 -6.53 19.30 25.23
C THR A 102 -7.91 19.28 24.54
N ARG A 103 -8.57 18.11 24.48
CA ARG A 103 -9.82 17.87 23.74
C ARG A 103 -10.99 18.75 24.19
N THR A 104 -11.17 18.96 25.49
CA THR A 104 -12.29 19.74 26.05
C THR A 104 -11.87 20.71 27.14
N ARG A 105 -12.67 21.76 27.37
CA ARG A 105 -12.45 22.68 28.51
C ARG A 105 -12.49 21.92 29.85
N ARG A 106 -13.34 20.88 29.95
CA ARG A 106 -13.45 20.02 31.15
C ARG A 106 -12.21 19.15 31.37
N ALA A 107 -11.61 18.62 30.31
CA ALA A 107 -10.37 17.84 30.40
C ALA A 107 -9.20 18.69 30.92
N ILE A 108 -9.05 19.92 30.38
CA ILE A 108 -8.06 20.89 30.86
C ILE A 108 -8.33 21.29 32.32
N ALA A 109 -9.59 21.43 32.72
CA ALA A 109 -9.92 21.73 34.12
C ALA A 109 -9.61 20.55 35.05
N ARG A 110 -9.90 19.31 34.64
CA ARG A 110 -9.60 18.09 35.42
C ARG A 110 -8.11 17.88 35.64
N SER A 111 -7.27 18.17 34.65
CA SER A 111 -5.81 18.05 34.78
C SER A 111 -5.19 19.04 35.76
N LEU A 112 -5.97 20.04 36.21
CA LEU A 112 -5.57 20.99 37.24
C LEU A 112 -6.00 20.58 38.65
N LEU A 113 -6.87 19.57 38.81
CA LEU A 113 -7.45 19.21 40.10
C LEU A 113 -6.47 18.40 40.95
N THR A 114 -5.85 17.34 40.39
CA THR A 114 -4.95 16.45 41.15
C THR A 114 -3.49 16.84 40.99
N LYS A 115 -2.67 16.57 42.02
CA LYS A 115 -1.22 16.83 42.01
C LYS A 115 -0.52 16.04 40.89
N THR A 116 -0.87 14.76 40.74
CA THR A 116 -0.35 13.86 39.70
C THR A 116 -0.66 14.34 38.29
N ALA A 117 -1.87 14.82 38.04
CA ALA A 117 -2.22 15.35 36.72
C ALA A 117 -1.51 16.69 36.43
N ARG A 118 -1.36 17.56 37.43
CA ARG A 118 -0.61 18.81 37.29
C ARG A 118 0.86 18.59 36.94
N THR A 119 1.49 17.54 37.46
CA THR A 119 2.88 17.19 37.15
C THR A 119 3.04 16.59 35.75
N ALA A 120 2.05 15.84 35.25
CA ALA A 120 2.08 15.25 33.90
C ALA A 120 1.69 16.25 32.79
N LEU A 121 0.90 17.27 33.12
CA LEU A 121 0.32 18.23 32.17
C LEU A 121 1.35 18.91 31.24
N PRO A 122 2.54 19.37 31.69
CA PRO A 122 3.51 19.99 30.80
C PRO A 122 4.00 19.05 29.69
N MET A 123 4.27 17.79 30.03
CA MET A 123 4.71 16.77 29.08
C MET A 123 3.61 16.46 28.06
N GLN A 124 2.37 16.27 28.54
CA GLN A 124 1.21 16.01 27.68
C GLN A 124 0.92 17.17 26.72
N VAL A 125 1.10 18.42 27.18
CA VAL A 125 0.93 19.61 26.34
C VAL A 125 2.04 19.71 25.30
N ALA A 126 3.30 19.39 25.64
CA ALA A 126 4.40 19.37 24.68
C ALA A 126 4.16 18.33 23.57
N LEU A 127 3.75 17.11 23.92
CA LEU A 127 3.42 16.06 22.96
C LEU A 127 2.21 16.42 22.10
N ALA A 128 1.18 17.06 22.69
CA ALA A 128 0.03 17.56 21.94
C ALA A 128 0.42 18.68 20.94
N ASP A 129 1.44 19.49 21.26
CA ASP A 129 1.96 20.52 20.36
C ASP A 129 2.73 19.89 19.19
N THR A 130 3.51 18.83 19.45
CA THR A 130 4.15 18.01 18.39
C THR A 130 3.11 17.43 17.42
N ALA A 131 2.04 16.83 17.95
CA ALA A 131 0.96 16.28 17.14
C ALA A 131 0.25 17.37 16.31
N LEU A 132 -0.01 18.53 16.91
CA LEU A 132 -0.61 19.67 16.23
C LEU A 132 0.27 20.20 15.10
N ALA A 133 1.58 20.29 15.32
CA ALA A 133 2.53 20.71 14.28
C ALA A 133 2.55 19.72 13.10
N ALA A 134 2.53 18.42 13.38
CA ALA A 134 2.44 17.37 12.35
C ALA A 134 1.13 17.49 11.55
N ILE A 135 -0.03 17.57 12.22
CA ILE A 135 -1.34 17.72 11.56
C ILE A 135 -1.38 19.01 10.74
N THR A 136 -0.91 20.12 11.28
CA THR A 136 -0.91 21.43 10.59
C THR A 136 -0.05 21.38 9.32
N ARG A 137 1.10 20.71 9.37
CA ARG A 137 1.95 20.48 8.19
C ARG A 137 1.20 19.75 7.07
N VAL A 138 0.46 18.68 7.40
CA VAL A 138 -0.35 17.96 6.41
C VAL A 138 -1.44 18.86 5.84
N LEU A 139 -2.14 19.59 6.71
CA LEU A 139 -3.24 20.46 6.30
C LEU A 139 -2.78 21.64 5.43
N ASP A 140 -1.62 22.20 5.68
CA ASP A 140 -1.11 23.38 4.97
C ASP A 140 -0.33 23.02 3.70
N SER A 141 0.16 21.77 3.58
CA SER A 141 0.83 21.29 2.37
C SER A 141 -0.10 20.57 1.39
N ARG A 142 -1.01 19.72 1.89
CA ARG A 142 -1.81 18.81 1.05
C ARG A 142 -3.32 19.08 1.08
N LEU A 143 -3.87 19.53 2.21
CA LEU A 143 -5.31 19.84 2.34
C LEU A 143 -5.57 21.35 2.47
N THR A 144 -4.95 22.15 1.60
CA THR A 144 -5.15 23.61 1.60
C THR A 144 -6.59 23.97 1.24
N ARG A 145 -7.08 25.12 1.70
CA ARG A 145 -8.42 25.60 1.33
C ARG A 145 -8.56 25.74 -0.19
N THR A 146 -7.51 26.22 -0.85
CA THR A 146 -7.48 26.36 -2.31
C THR A 146 -7.59 24.99 -2.98
N ALA A 147 -6.79 24.01 -2.57
CA ALA A 147 -6.83 22.65 -3.12
C ALA A 147 -8.23 22.01 -2.97
N LEU A 148 -8.82 22.08 -1.77
CA LEU A 148 -10.17 21.57 -1.52
C LEU A 148 -11.23 22.30 -2.35
N SER A 149 -11.12 23.62 -2.50
CA SER A 149 -12.05 24.39 -3.33
C SER A 149 -11.92 24.10 -4.82
N THR A 150 -10.71 23.82 -5.32
CA THR A 150 -10.46 23.41 -6.69
C THR A 150 -11.03 22.03 -6.95
N LEU A 151 -10.84 21.09 -6.02
CA LEU A 151 -11.45 19.75 -6.08
C LEU A 151 -12.98 19.84 -6.10
N ALA A 152 -13.58 20.66 -5.22
CA ALA A 152 -15.03 20.81 -5.12
C ALA A 152 -15.68 21.41 -6.37
N ARG A 153 -14.94 22.24 -7.13
CA ARG A 153 -15.44 22.93 -8.34
C ARG A 153 -15.13 22.19 -9.63
N ARG A 154 -14.34 21.10 -9.56
CA ARG A 154 -13.94 20.35 -10.74
C ARG A 154 -15.19 19.73 -11.38
N GLN A 155 -15.36 19.95 -12.68
CA GLN A 155 -16.34 19.21 -13.47
C GLN A 155 -15.62 18.09 -14.23
N PRO A 156 -16.14 16.85 -14.21
CA PRO A 156 -15.58 15.76 -15.00
C PRO A 156 -15.69 16.10 -16.49
N ASN A 157 -14.61 15.97 -17.24
CA ASN A 157 -14.62 16.05 -18.70
C ASN A 157 -14.85 14.64 -19.27
N PRO A 158 -16.00 14.35 -19.91
CA PRO A 158 -16.29 13.01 -20.41
C PRO A 158 -15.25 12.49 -21.39
N ALA A 159 -14.74 13.34 -22.28
CA ALA A 159 -13.75 12.92 -23.27
C ALA A 159 -12.43 12.46 -22.62
N GLU A 160 -11.99 13.15 -21.57
CA GLU A 160 -10.78 12.77 -20.82
C GLU A 160 -10.99 11.54 -19.95
N ALA A 161 -12.14 11.45 -19.26
CA ALA A 161 -12.47 10.29 -18.43
C ALA A 161 -12.54 9.02 -19.29
N LEU A 162 -13.15 9.10 -20.48
CA LEU A 162 -13.20 8.03 -21.47
C LEU A 162 -11.80 7.66 -21.99
N ALA A 163 -10.94 8.63 -22.24
CA ALA A 163 -9.57 8.37 -22.67
C ALA A 163 -8.75 7.65 -21.58
N ARG A 164 -8.89 8.06 -20.31
CA ARG A 164 -8.28 7.38 -19.16
C ARG A 164 -8.83 5.97 -18.97
N TYR A 165 -10.14 5.81 -19.10
CA TYR A 165 -10.81 4.52 -19.05
C TYR A 165 -10.31 3.57 -20.14
N ARG A 166 -10.23 4.02 -21.39
CA ARG A 166 -9.70 3.20 -22.50
C ARG A 166 -8.24 2.83 -22.29
N ARG A 167 -7.43 3.72 -21.71
CA ARG A 167 -6.02 3.48 -21.41
C ARG A 167 -5.82 2.50 -20.25
N ASN A 168 -6.72 2.53 -19.25
CA ASN A 168 -6.59 1.73 -18.03
C ASN A 168 -7.94 1.19 -17.55
N ASN A 169 -8.62 0.42 -18.40
CA ASN A 169 -9.91 -0.20 -18.08
C ASN A 169 -9.79 -1.07 -16.83
N ALA A 170 -8.62 -1.71 -16.67
CA ALA A 170 -8.33 -2.58 -15.55
C ALA A 170 -8.48 -1.91 -14.17
N TYR A 171 -8.10 -0.64 -14.07
CA TYR A 171 -8.20 0.15 -12.86
C TYR A 171 -9.64 0.58 -12.53
N PHE A 172 -10.43 0.91 -13.55
CA PHE A 172 -11.85 1.20 -13.39
C PHE A 172 -12.64 -0.05 -13.01
N ALA A 173 -12.28 -1.21 -13.57
CA ALA A 173 -12.80 -2.52 -13.17
C ALA A 173 -12.58 -2.80 -11.68
N ALA A 174 -11.33 -2.65 -11.21
CA ALA A 174 -10.98 -2.79 -9.81
C ALA A 174 -11.84 -1.90 -8.91
N THR A 175 -12.01 -0.65 -9.35
CA THR A 175 -12.79 0.34 -8.63
C THR A 175 -14.25 -0.09 -8.53
N LEU A 176 -14.90 -0.44 -9.64
CA LEU A 176 -16.30 -0.84 -9.63
C LEU A 176 -16.55 -2.10 -8.78
N GLU A 177 -15.63 -3.06 -8.78
CA GLU A 177 -15.68 -4.23 -7.90
C GLU A 177 -15.62 -3.86 -6.42
N HIS A 178 -14.79 -2.87 -6.06
CA HIS A 178 -14.70 -2.35 -4.69
C HIS A 178 -16.05 -1.82 -4.20
N PHE A 179 -16.76 -1.04 -5.03
CA PHE A 179 -18.10 -0.53 -4.70
C PHE A 179 -19.14 -1.64 -4.54
N ARG A 180 -19.08 -2.72 -5.34
CA ARG A 180 -20.02 -3.86 -5.26
C ARG A 180 -19.87 -4.70 -3.99
N SER A 181 -18.67 -4.74 -3.42
CA SER A 181 -18.41 -5.48 -2.17
C SER A 181 -19.11 -4.91 -0.94
N ARG A 182 -19.56 -3.65 -0.99
CA ARG A 182 -20.28 -2.96 0.09
C ARG A 182 -21.80 -3.09 0.00
N THR A 183 -22.34 -3.47 -1.15
CA THR A 183 -23.78 -3.45 -1.44
C THR A 183 -24.44 -4.83 -1.48
N SER A 184 -23.69 -5.92 -1.21
CA SER A 184 -24.22 -7.28 -1.32
C SER A 184 -23.79 -8.17 -0.15
N ASP A 185 -24.76 -8.69 0.60
CA ASP A 185 -24.66 -9.87 1.49
C ASP A 185 -24.53 -11.17 0.65
N VAL A 186 -23.64 -11.15 -0.35
CA VAL A 186 -23.36 -12.31 -1.19
C VAL A 186 -22.25 -13.10 -0.49
N PRO A 187 -22.44 -14.42 -0.25
CA PRO A 187 -21.39 -15.28 0.28
C PRO A 187 -20.11 -15.07 -0.53
N ARG A 188 -19.04 -14.68 0.17
CA ARG A 188 -17.74 -14.42 -0.44
C ARG A 188 -17.32 -15.69 -1.20
N PRO A 189 -17.00 -15.60 -2.50
CA PRO A 189 -16.75 -16.79 -3.28
C PRO A 189 -15.53 -17.52 -2.75
N SER A 190 -15.75 -18.78 -2.35
CA SER A 190 -14.78 -19.78 -1.93
C SER A 190 -13.90 -20.25 -3.12
N GLY A 191 -13.26 -19.29 -3.80
CA GLY A 191 -12.49 -19.54 -5.02
C GLY A 191 -11.39 -18.51 -5.31
N VAL A 192 -11.20 -17.48 -4.46
CA VAL A 192 -10.05 -16.55 -4.58
C VAL A 192 -8.78 -17.17 -3.99
N SER A 193 -8.90 -18.20 -3.15
CA SER A 193 -7.79 -18.78 -2.40
C SER A 193 -6.84 -19.68 -3.20
N GLY A 194 -7.01 -19.84 -4.52
CA GLY A 194 -5.98 -20.43 -5.40
C GLY A 194 -5.46 -21.83 -5.01
N GLY A 195 -6.20 -22.62 -4.23
CA GLY A 195 -5.70 -23.91 -3.71
C GLY A 195 -4.85 -23.83 -2.43
N LEU A 196 -4.78 -22.66 -1.77
CA LEU A 196 -4.14 -22.50 -0.47
C LEU A 196 -4.85 -23.32 0.61
N PRO A 197 -4.11 -23.89 1.59
CA PRO A 197 -4.67 -24.48 2.79
C PRO A 197 -5.58 -23.49 3.53
N ALA A 198 -6.69 -23.99 4.09
CA ALA A 198 -7.73 -23.17 4.72
C ALA A 198 -7.20 -22.25 5.84
N GLU A 199 -6.20 -22.72 6.59
CA GLU A 199 -5.57 -21.94 7.66
C GLU A 199 -4.84 -20.71 7.11
N ILE A 200 -4.06 -20.87 6.03
CA ILE A 200 -3.34 -19.77 5.37
C ILE A 200 -4.35 -18.80 4.77
N ALA A 201 -5.34 -19.31 4.04
CA ALA A 201 -6.38 -18.48 3.43
C ALA A 201 -7.13 -17.64 4.49
N SER A 202 -7.52 -18.25 5.61
CA SER A 202 -8.20 -17.54 6.71
C SER A 202 -7.32 -16.45 7.33
N ARG A 203 -6.02 -16.72 7.54
CA ARG A 203 -5.09 -15.71 8.06
C ARG A 203 -5.00 -14.53 7.10
N VAL A 204 -4.79 -14.79 5.82
CA VAL A 204 -4.75 -13.76 4.77
C VAL A 204 -6.03 -12.94 4.72
N GLU A 205 -7.19 -13.59 4.82
CA GLU A 205 -8.51 -12.94 4.82
C GLU A 205 -8.81 -12.11 6.07
N THR A 206 -8.07 -12.29 7.16
CA THR A 206 -8.18 -11.48 8.38
C THR A 206 -7.11 -10.41 8.49
N THR A 207 -5.98 -10.56 7.80
CA THR A 207 -4.87 -9.58 7.79
C THR A 207 -5.33 -8.22 7.28
N GLN A 208 -5.22 -7.18 8.09
CA GLN A 208 -5.61 -5.83 7.67
C GLN A 208 -4.55 -5.23 6.74
N LEU A 209 -4.95 -4.83 5.52
CA LEU A 209 -4.12 -4.00 4.66
C LEU A 209 -4.23 -2.54 5.10
N LEU A 210 -3.15 -2.01 5.64
CA LEU A 210 -2.98 -0.57 5.93
C LEU A 210 -2.51 0.13 4.64
N PRO A 211 -3.36 0.97 3.99
CA PRO A 211 -2.98 1.56 2.70
C PRO A 211 -1.87 2.60 2.86
N GLY A 212 -1.82 3.38 3.94
CA GLY A 212 -0.73 4.34 4.18
C GLY A 212 -0.48 5.27 2.99
N ALA A 213 0.73 5.19 2.43
CA ALA A 213 1.14 5.96 1.25
C ALA A 213 0.58 5.42 -0.10
N PHE A 214 -0.19 4.34 -0.10
CA PHE A 214 -0.73 3.71 -1.29
C PHE A 214 -1.94 4.48 -1.82
N THR A 215 -1.89 4.89 -3.09
CA THR A 215 -2.94 5.72 -3.71
C THR A 215 -3.83 4.95 -4.68
N ALA A 216 -3.38 3.79 -5.15
CA ALA A 216 -4.11 2.96 -6.10
C ALA A 216 -5.22 2.10 -5.43
N ILE A 217 -6.01 1.45 -6.27
CA ILE A 217 -7.08 0.53 -5.87
C ILE A 217 -6.74 -0.84 -6.38
N LEU A 218 -6.68 -1.79 -5.45
CA LEU A 218 -6.47 -3.19 -5.76
C LEU A 218 -7.78 -3.83 -6.19
N ARG A 219 -7.72 -4.67 -7.22
CA ARG A 219 -8.75 -5.68 -7.49
C ARG A 219 -8.78 -6.69 -6.35
N LYS A 220 -9.88 -7.44 -6.19
CA LYS A 220 -10.01 -8.42 -5.08
C LYS A 220 -8.85 -9.43 -5.03
N TYR A 221 -8.44 -9.96 -6.17
CA TYR A 221 -7.30 -10.89 -6.23
C TYR A 221 -5.96 -10.20 -5.93
N GLN A 222 -5.79 -8.92 -6.32
CA GLN A 222 -4.59 -8.16 -6.00
C GLN A 222 -4.52 -7.80 -4.51
N GLU A 223 -5.67 -7.49 -3.92
CA GLU A 223 -5.79 -7.27 -2.47
C GLU A 223 -5.45 -8.56 -1.73
N PHE A 224 -5.96 -9.70 -2.19
CA PHE A 224 -5.59 -11.00 -1.65
C PHE A 224 -4.08 -11.26 -1.74
N GLY A 225 -3.45 -11.02 -2.91
CA GLY A 225 -2.01 -11.19 -3.08
C GLY A 225 -1.15 -10.26 -2.23
N ALA A 226 -1.55 -8.99 -2.09
CA ALA A 226 -0.90 -8.07 -1.17
C ALA A 226 -1.02 -8.51 0.29
N ARG A 227 -2.22 -8.96 0.71
CA ARG A 227 -2.45 -9.48 2.07
C ARG A 227 -1.69 -10.78 2.30
N TYR A 228 -1.55 -11.62 1.29
CA TYR A 228 -0.74 -12.84 1.34
C TYR A 228 0.73 -12.50 1.59
N ALA A 229 1.30 -11.56 0.82
CA ALA A 229 2.66 -11.08 1.02
C ALA A 229 2.89 -10.49 2.43
N ILE A 230 1.92 -9.72 2.96
CA ILE A 230 1.98 -9.17 4.32
C ILE A 230 1.91 -10.27 5.39
N THR A 231 1.05 -11.27 5.18
CA THR A 231 0.78 -12.32 6.18
C THR A 231 1.94 -13.30 6.30
N GLN A 232 2.50 -13.71 5.16
CA GLN A 232 3.60 -14.68 5.10
C GLN A 232 4.99 -14.03 5.19
N LYS A 233 5.06 -12.70 4.95
CA LYS A 233 6.26 -11.86 4.94
C LYS A 233 7.26 -12.19 3.82
N ARG A 234 7.57 -13.46 3.61
CA ARG A 234 8.51 -13.93 2.58
C ARG A 234 7.78 -14.82 1.58
N VAL A 235 7.59 -14.36 0.35
CA VAL A 235 6.69 -14.98 -0.65
C VAL A 235 7.25 -14.94 -2.07
N ILE A 236 6.66 -15.76 -2.92
CA ILE A 236 6.77 -15.77 -4.38
C ILE A 236 5.37 -15.45 -4.91
N LEU A 237 5.24 -14.31 -5.59
CA LEU A 237 4.05 -13.94 -6.36
C LEU A 237 4.26 -14.41 -7.80
N ALA A 238 3.57 -15.49 -8.19
CA ALA A 238 3.71 -16.13 -9.49
C ALA A 238 2.49 -15.94 -10.41
N ASP A 239 1.62 -14.98 -10.09
CA ASP A 239 0.52 -14.53 -10.93
C ASP A 239 0.95 -14.35 -12.40
N GLU A 240 0.04 -14.61 -13.35
CA GLU A 240 0.28 -14.38 -14.78
C GLU A 240 0.77 -12.94 -15.07
N MET A 241 1.56 -12.81 -16.14
CA MET A 241 2.03 -11.52 -16.63
C MET A 241 0.83 -10.61 -16.93
N GLY A 242 0.87 -9.37 -16.42
CA GLY A 242 -0.20 -8.39 -16.62
C GLY A 242 -1.29 -8.38 -15.53
N LEU A 243 -1.26 -9.28 -14.54
CA LEU A 243 -2.22 -9.26 -13.43
C LEU A 243 -1.93 -8.21 -12.35
N GLY A 244 -0.80 -7.51 -12.44
CA GLY A 244 -0.47 -6.36 -11.58
C GLY A 244 0.31 -6.72 -10.31
N LYS A 245 1.24 -7.69 -10.38
CA LYS A 245 2.14 -8.05 -9.27
C LYS A 245 2.89 -6.85 -8.68
N THR A 246 3.34 -5.92 -9.51
CA THR A 246 4.00 -4.67 -9.09
C THR A 246 3.14 -3.87 -8.12
N VAL A 247 1.86 -3.69 -8.45
CA VAL A 247 0.89 -2.97 -7.62
C VAL A 247 0.62 -3.69 -6.29
N GLN A 248 0.64 -5.03 -6.26
CA GLN A 248 0.54 -5.81 -5.03
C GLN A 248 1.77 -5.61 -4.13
N ALA A 249 2.98 -5.68 -4.70
CA ALA A 249 4.23 -5.45 -3.98
C ALA A 249 4.31 -4.01 -3.42
N LEU A 250 3.88 -3.01 -4.18
CA LEU A 250 3.79 -1.63 -3.72
C LEU A 250 2.80 -1.46 -2.56
N ALA A 251 1.68 -2.18 -2.57
CA ALA A 251 0.73 -2.19 -1.46
C ALA A 251 1.36 -2.79 -0.18
N ALA A 252 2.12 -3.87 -0.30
CA ALA A 252 2.86 -4.46 0.82
C ALA A 252 3.95 -3.53 1.37
N ILE A 253 4.69 -2.82 0.49
CA ILE A 253 5.65 -1.78 0.90
C ILE A 253 4.95 -0.65 1.66
N CYS A 254 3.84 -0.15 1.14
CA CYS A 254 3.10 0.94 1.79
C CYS A 254 2.50 0.52 3.13
N HIS A 255 2.10 -0.75 3.27
CA HIS A 255 1.70 -1.33 4.54
C HIS A 255 2.84 -1.31 5.56
N ALA A 256 4.02 -1.82 5.19
CA ALA A 256 5.20 -1.78 6.06
C ALA A 256 5.58 -0.33 6.43
N HIS A 257 5.51 0.60 5.48
CA HIS A 257 5.73 2.03 5.74
C HIS A 257 4.75 2.60 6.77
N ALA A 258 3.47 2.22 6.70
CA ALA A 258 2.46 2.64 7.68
C ALA A 258 2.77 2.11 9.09
N LEU A 259 3.46 0.97 9.19
CA LEU A 259 3.95 0.39 10.45
C LEU A 259 5.30 0.97 10.93
N GLY A 260 5.88 1.90 10.17
CA GLY A 260 7.10 2.61 10.56
C GLY A 260 8.37 2.20 9.81
N ALA A 261 8.31 1.22 8.90
CA ALA A 261 9.44 0.85 8.05
C ALA A 261 9.86 2.00 7.13
N ARG A 262 11.15 2.05 6.77
CA ARG A 262 11.76 3.14 5.98
C ARG A 262 12.70 2.68 4.88
N ARG A 263 13.14 1.41 4.88
CA ARG A 263 14.18 0.87 4.01
C ARG A 263 13.58 -0.15 3.04
N PHE A 264 13.08 0.33 1.90
CA PHE A 264 12.47 -0.52 0.86
C PHE A 264 13.38 -0.64 -0.35
N LEU A 265 13.65 -1.86 -0.80
CA LEU A 265 14.55 -2.12 -1.93
C LEU A 265 13.88 -3.00 -2.98
N VAL A 266 13.96 -2.58 -4.23
CA VAL A 266 13.55 -3.31 -5.42
C VAL A 266 14.79 -3.67 -6.22
N VAL A 267 14.98 -4.96 -6.49
CA VAL A 267 15.99 -5.47 -7.43
C VAL A 267 15.26 -5.95 -8.68
N ALA A 268 15.56 -5.35 -9.83
CA ALA A 268 14.87 -5.66 -11.08
C ALA A 268 15.83 -5.66 -12.28
N PRO A 269 15.44 -6.23 -13.45
CA PRO A 269 16.21 -6.06 -14.67
C PRO A 269 16.41 -4.58 -15.04
N ASN A 270 17.54 -4.26 -15.68
CA ASN A 270 17.84 -2.88 -16.07
C ASN A 270 16.76 -2.27 -16.97
N SER A 271 16.13 -3.08 -17.82
CA SER A 271 15.06 -2.69 -18.75
C SER A 271 13.77 -2.21 -18.07
N VAL A 272 13.51 -2.62 -16.82
CA VAL A 272 12.24 -2.33 -16.13
C VAL A 272 12.39 -1.34 -14.97
N MET A 273 13.59 -0.81 -14.70
CA MET A 273 13.78 0.20 -13.64
C MET A 273 12.92 1.45 -13.87
N ILE A 274 12.85 1.93 -15.11
CA ILE A 274 12.01 3.10 -15.48
C ILE A 274 10.53 2.76 -15.29
N ASN A 275 10.13 1.51 -15.51
CA ASN A 275 8.76 1.08 -15.25
C ASN A 275 8.45 1.13 -13.75
N TRP A 276 9.33 0.59 -12.91
CA TRP A 276 9.19 0.68 -11.46
C TRP A 276 9.11 2.12 -10.96
N GLU A 277 9.96 3.02 -11.47
CA GLU A 277 9.90 4.44 -11.14
C GLU A 277 8.51 5.03 -11.43
N ARG A 278 7.98 4.79 -12.63
CA ARG A 278 6.64 5.25 -13.04
C ARG A 278 5.52 4.66 -12.18
N GLU A 279 5.58 3.36 -11.88
CA GLU A 279 4.58 2.66 -11.07
C GLU A 279 4.58 3.17 -9.63
N ILE A 280 5.75 3.40 -9.03
CA ILE A 280 5.88 4.01 -7.69
C ILE A 280 5.24 5.39 -7.66
N GLU A 281 5.54 6.24 -8.65
CA GLU A 281 4.98 7.58 -8.74
C GLU A 281 3.47 7.59 -9.03
N ALA A 282 2.99 6.62 -9.80
CA ALA A 282 1.58 6.50 -10.16
C ALA A 282 0.71 5.97 -9.01
N HIS A 283 1.23 5.02 -8.23
CA HIS A 283 0.44 4.22 -7.29
C HIS A 283 0.76 4.46 -5.82
N THR A 284 1.75 5.30 -5.51
CA THR A 284 2.12 5.64 -4.13
C THR A 284 2.42 7.13 -3.99
N SER A 285 2.39 7.65 -2.76
CA SER A 285 2.94 8.96 -2.41
C SER A 285 4.41 8.90 -1.98
N LEU A 286 5.04 7.71 -2.00
CA LEU A 286 6.46 7.53 -1.74
C LEU A 286 7.28 7.97 -2.96
N LYS A 287 8.58 8.18 -2.76
CA LYS A 287 9.49 8.60 -3.84
C LYS A 287 10.44 7.48 -4.23
N PRO A 288 10.70 7.26 -5.53
CA PRO A 288 11.72 6.32 -5.98
C PRO A 288 13.12 6.88 -5.69
N ALA A 289 14.12 6.00 -5.55
CA ALA A 289 15.53 6.32 -5.45
C ALA A 289 16.36 5.34 -6.30
N ILE A 290 17.03 5.82 -7.34
CA ILE A 290 17.81 4.96 -8.23
C ILE A 290 19.18 4.67 -7.60
N LEU A 291 19.40 3.43 -7.17
CA LEU A 291 20.64 2.94 -6.56
C LEU A 291 21.51 2.27 -7.62
N HIS A 292 21.83 3.03 -8.67
CA HIS A 292 22.57 2.56 -9.85
C HIS A 292 23.55 3.62 -10.37
N GLY A 293 24.45 3.22 -11.27
CA GLY A 293 25.41 4.12 -11.92
C GLY A 293 26.65 4.43 -11.08
N LEU A 294 27.32 5.53 -11.45
CA LEU A 294 28.58 5.98 -10.83
C LEU A 294 28.37 6.55 -9.43
N SER A 295 27.24 7.22 -9.18
CA SER A 295 26.91 7.83 -7.89
C SER A 295 26.19 6.87 -6.92
N ARG A 296 26.16 5.56 -7.21
CA ARG A 296 25.35 4.59 -6.44
C ARG A 296 25.65 4.62 -4.94
N ASP A 297 26.91 4.76 -4.53
CA ASP A 297 27.30 4.75 -3.11
C ASP A 297 26.73 5.95 -2.35
N GLU A 298 26.68 7.12 -3.00
CA GLU A 298 26.03 8.33 -2.45
C GLU A 298 24.51 8.16 -2.39
N GLN A 299 23.92 7.58 -3.45
CA GLN A 299 22.48 7.33 -3.50
C GLN A 299 22.04 6.33 -2.42
N VAL A 300 22.85 5.31 -2.12
CA VAL A 300 22.58 4.38 -1.00
C VAL A 300 22.52 5.13 0.32
N ARG A 301 23.52 5.98 0.61
CA ARG A 301 23.54 6.79 1.84
C ARG A 301 22.34 7.73 1.94
N ALA A 302 21.92 8.34 0.84
CA ALA A 302 20.77 9.23 0.81
C ALA A 302 19.42 8.49 0.89
N TRP A 303 19.40 7.21 0.51
CA TRP A 303 18.24 6.34 0.57
C TRP A 303 18.01 5.78 1.98
N THR A 304 19.08 5.47 2.72
CA THR A 304 19.00 4.96 4.10
C THR A 304 18.10 5.86 4.96
N ASP A 305 17.08 5.27 5.57
CA ASP A 305 16.08 5.92 6.45
C ASP A 305 15.23 7.03 5.82
N SER A 306 15.34 7.24 4.51
CA SER A 306 14.59 8.28 3.79
C SER A 306 13.10 7.95 3.62
N GLY A 307 12.69 6.68 3.76
CA GLY A 307 11.35 6.21 3.39
C GLY A 307 11.12 6.11 1.87
N ARG A 308 12.17 6.30 1.06
CA ARG A 308 12.12 6.14 -0.41
C ARG A 308 12.21 4.68 -0.81
N ILE A 309 11.66 4.35 -1.96
CA ILE A 309 11.77 3.01 -2.55
C ILE A 309 13.03 2.98 -3.43
N GLY A 310 14.05 2.26 -2.98
CA GLY A 310 15.30 2.07 -3.70
C GLY A 310 15.11 1.12 -4.88
N ILE A 311 15.64 1.45 -6.05
CA ILE A 311 15.58 0.61 -7.25
C ILE A 311 17.01 0.34 -7.69
N THR A 312 17.37 -0.93 -7.84
CA THR A 312 18.68 -1.36 -8.35
C THR A 312 18.55 -2.54 -9.30
N THR A 313 19.68 -2.99 -9.83
CA THR A 313 19.75 -4.11 -10.79
C THR A 313 20.52 -5.30 -10.24
N PHE A 314 20.27 -6.47 -10.80
CA PHE A 314 21.02 -7.70 -10.51
C PHE A 314 22.55 -7.57 -10.71
N GLY A 315 23.01 -6.68 -11.59
CA GLY A 315 24.44 -6.41 -11.79
C GLY A 315 25.04 -5.40 -10.80
N THR A 316 24.19 -4.67 -10.07
CA THR A 316 24.61 -3.60 -9.15
C THR A 316 24.46 -3.99 -7.70
N ILE A 317 23.52 -4.88 -7.38
CA ILE A 317 23.25 -5.33 -6.02
C ILE A 317 24.52 -5.78 -5.28
N ALA A 318 25.38 -6.57 -5.92
CA ALA A 318 26.65 -7.02 -5.33
C ALA A 318 27.62 -5.89 -4.96
N LYS A 319 27.50 -4.72 -5.58
CA LYS A 319 28.35 -3.55 -5.30
C LYS A 319 27.79 -2.67 -4.19
N ILE A 320 26.47 -2.71 -3.97
CA ILE A 320 25.81 -1.87 -2.97
C ILE A 320 25.45 -2.65 -1.70
N ALA A 321 25.33 -3.97 -1.75
CA ALA A 321 25.03 -4.81 -0.59
C ALA A 321 25.97 -4.54 0.60
N PRO A 322 27.30 -4.35 0.41
CA PRO A 322 28.20 -4.01 1.52
C PRO A 322 27.96 -2.62 2.15
N LEU A 323 27.14 -1.77 1.54
CA LEU A 323 26.79 -0.43 2.01
C LEU A 323 25.40 -0.38 2.67
N ILE A 324 24.68 -1.52 2.72
CA ILE A 324 23.32 -1.62 3.23
C ILE A 324 23.35 -2.39 4.55
N ASP A 325 22.98 -1.71 5.64
CA ASP A 325 22.98 -2.33 6.97
C ASP A 325 21.71 -3.15 7.25
N SER A 326 20.58 -2.78 6.63
CA SER A 326 19.29 -3.49 6.79
C SER A 326 18.30 -3.11 5.70
N VAL A 327 17.32 -3.99 5.46
CA VAL A 327 16.22 -3.77 4.51
C VAL A 327 14.92 -4.22 5.17
N ASP A 328 13.91 -3.36 5.24
CA ASP A 328 12.63 -3.73 5.85
C ASP A 328 11.78 -4.59 4.92
N VAL A 329 11.79 -4.24 3.62
CA VAL A 329 11.11 -5.00 2.56
C VAL A 329 12.01 -5.07 1.32
N LEU A 330 12.35 -6.30 0.92
CA LEU A 330 13.02 -6.60 -0.34
C LEU A 330 12.02 -7.11 -1.37
N VAL A 331 12.01 -6.51 -2.56
CA VAL A 331 11.29 -7.01 -3.73
C VAL A 331 12.29 -7.42 -4.80
N VAL A 332 12.16 -8.63 -5.32
CA VAL A 332 12.98 -9.15 -6.42
C VAL A 332 12.08 -9.42 -7.61
N ASP A 333 12.12 -8.52 -8.58
CA ASP A 333 11.35 -8.63 -9.81
C ASP A 333 12.06 -9.50 -10.84
N GLU A 334 11.30 -10.27 -11.61
CA GLU A 334 11.84 -11.31 -12.48
C GLU A 334 12.81 -12.25 -11.75
N ALA A 335 12.34 -12.83 -10.64
CA ALA A 335 13.12 -13.66 -9.73
C ALA A 335 13.78 -14.88 -10.41
N HIS A 336 13.33 -15.28 -11.61
CA HIS A 336 14.00 -16.27 -12.44
C HIS A 336 15.48 -15.94 -12.72
N HIS A 337 15.91 -14.67 -12.58
CA HIS A 337 17.31 -14.29 -12.65
C HIS A 337 18.17 -14.83 -11.50
N VAL A 338 17.60 -15.10 -10.31
CA VAL A 338 18.33 -15.56 -9.10
C VAL A 338 18.12 -17.04 -8.78
N LYS A 339 17.76 -17.84 -9.79
CA LYS A 339 17.52 -19.28 -9.65
C LYS A 339 18.76 -20.15 -9.40
N ASN A 340 19.96 -19.63 -9.70
CA ASN A 340 21.21 -20.36 -9.54
C ASN A 340 21.96 -19.87 -8.28
N PRO A 341 22.03 -20.66 -7.20
CA PRO A 341 22.74 -20.28 -5.97
C PRO A 341 24.21 -19.92 -6.19
N ASP A 342 24.88 -20.55 -7.14
CA ASP A 342 26.32 -20.35 -7.40
C ASP A 342 26.61 -19.01 -8.12
N ALA A 343 25.58 -18.33 -8.62
CA ALA A 343 25.76 -17.07 -9.32
C ALA A 343 26.00 -15.93 -8.32
N GLN A 344 27.02 -15.10 -8.58
CA GLN A 344 27.34 -13.92 -7.74
C GLN A 344 26.12 -13.01 -7.49
N ARG A 345 25.26 -12.82 -8.50
CA ARG A 345 24.02 -12.03 -8.36
C ARG A 345 23.04 -12.65 -7.38
N THR A 346 22.95 -13.99 -7.32
CA THR A 346 22.07 -14.72 -6.40
C THR A 346 22.60 -14.61 -4.99
N SER A 347 23.90 -14.81 -4.80
CA SER A 347 24.55 -14.65 -3.50
C SER A 347 24.35 -13.24 -2.93
N ALA A 348 24.49 -12.20 -3.75
CA ALA A 348 24.26 -10.83 -3.32
C ALA A 348 22.78 -10.56 -2.96
N VAL A 349 21.83 -11.13 -3.71
CA VAL A 349 20.40 -11.02 -3.37
C VAL A 349 20.08 -11.80 -2.10
N GLN A 350 20.68 -12.97 -1.88
CA GLN A 350 20.52 -13.76 -0.65
C GLN A 350 21.06 -13.02 0.58
N GLU A 351 22.23 -12.38 0.46
CA GLU A 351 22.82 -11.55 1.53
C GLU A 351 21.85 -10.44 1.95
N VAL A 352 21.28 -9.73 0.97
CA VAL A 352 20.31 -8.66 1.26
C VAL A 352 18.97 -9.22 1.75
N ALA A 353 18.52 -10.37 1.24
CA ALA A 353 17.31 -11.04 1.72
C ALA A 353 17.44 -11.49 3.18
N ALA A 354 18.63 -11.89 3.62
CA ALA A 354 18.90 -12.26 5.02
C ALA A 354 18.83 -11.06 5.97
N MET A 355 18.99 -9.83 5.46
CA MET A 355 18.83 -8.59 6.22
C MET A 355 17.37 -8.13 6.33
N SER A 356 16.42 -8.88 5.74
CA SER A 356 15.03 -8.46 5.61
C SER A 356 14.04 -9.46 6.16
N GLU A 357 13.08 -8.95 6.93
CA GLU A 357 11.96 -9.74 7.42
C GLU A 357 10.92 -10.01 6.32
N HIS A 358 10.81 -9.10 5.34
CA HIS A 358 9.84 -9.21 4.25
C HIS A 358 10.55 -9.33 2.89
N VAL A 359 10.30 -10.42 2.18
CA VAL A 359 10.92 -10.72 0.89
C VAL A 359 9.85 -11.10 -0.13
N ILE A 360 9.68 -10.33 -1.18
CA ILE A 360 8.68 -10.57 -2.22
C ILE A 360 9.41 -10.90 -3.52
N LEU A 361 9.43 -12.17 -3.89
CA LEU A 361 9.92 -12.61 -5.20
C LEU A 361 8.77 -12.54 -6.19
N MET A 362 8.97 -11.92 -7.35
CA MET A 362 7.96 -11.81 -8.40
C MET A 362 8.44 -12.56 -9.64
N THR A 363 7.58 -13.39 -10.21
CA THR A 363 7.88 -14.08 -11.47
C THR A 363 6.64 -14.14 -12.36
N GLY A 364 6.83 -13.94 -13.67
CA GLY A 364 5.77 -14.06 -14.68
C GLY A 364 5.62 -15.47 -15.25
N THR A 365 6.64 -16.32 -15.05
CA THR A 365 6.68 -17.69 -15.54
C THR A 365 6.31 -18.64 -14.41
N ALA A 366 5.04 -19.01 -14.35
CA ALA A 366 4.60 -20.11 -13.51
C ALA A 366 5.18 -21.42 -14.06
N LEU A 367 5.97 -22.14 -13.25
CA LEU A 367 6.20 -23.60 -13.33
C LEU A 367 6.72 -24.22 -14.66
N GLU A 368 6.95 -23.47 -15.73
CA GLU A 368 7.39 -24.03 -17.02
C GLU A 368 8.86 -24.51 -16.99
N ASN A 369 9.67 -24.00 -16.06
CA ASN A 369 11.08 -24.37 -15.95
C ASN A 369 11.36 -25.07 -14.62
N ARG A 370 11.52 -26.40 -14.68
CA ARG A 370 12.15 -27.31 -13.72
C ARG A 370 11.87 -27.03 -12.24
N LEU A 371 11.23 -27.98 -11.54
CA LEU A 371 11.01 -27.98 -10.07
C LEU A 371 12.23 -27.50 -9.25
N SER A 372 13.45 -27.78 -9.71
CA SER A 372 14.70 -27.29 -9.11
C SER A 372 14.80 -25.75 -9.02
N GLU A 373 14.30 -25.01 -10.01
CA GLU A 373 14.32 -23.54 -10.02
C GLU A 373 13.34 -22.98 -8.98
N LEU A 374 12.13 -23.55 -8.93
CA LEU A 374 11.14 -23.20 -7.92
C LEU A 374 11.65 -23.49 -6.51
N ASN A 375 12.29 -24.63 -6.31
CA ASN A 375 12.93 -25.02 -5.05
C ASN A 375 14.00 -24.01 -4.62
N ALA A 376 14.85 -23.57 -5.54
CA ALA A 376 15.87 -22.56 -5.25
C ALA A 376 15.26 -21.21 -4.83
N LEU A 377 14.19 -20.78 -5.50
CA LEU A 377 13.47 -19.55 -5.12
C LEU A 377 12.73 -19.69 -3.80
N ALA A 378 12.09 -20.85 -3.55
CA ALA A 378 11.41 -21.16 -2.30
C ALA A 378 12.38 -21.11 -1.12
N LEU A 379 13.57 -21.69 -1.26
CA LEU A 379 14.62 -21.65 -0.23
C LEU A 379 15.24 -20.26 -0.05
N LEU A 380 15.29 -19.44 -1.10
CA LEU A 380 15.73 -18.04 -1.01
C LEU A 380 14.73 -17.21 -0.20
N ALA A 381 13.44 -17.42 -0.43
CA ALA A 381 12.37 -16.74 0.29
C ALA A 381 12.18 -17.29 1.70
N GLN A 382 12.07 -18.60 1.89
CA GLN A 382 11.87 -19.27 3.17
C GLN A 382 12.84 -20.46 3.31
N PRO A 383 14.04 -20.26 3.90
CA PRO A 383 15.01 -21.32 4.12
C PRO A 383 14.47 -22.50 4.93
N GLU A 384 13.44 -22.28 5.75
CA GLU A 384 12.81 -23.27 6.62
C GLU A 384 12.01 -24.33 5.83
N LEU A 385 11.66 -24.06 4.57
CA LEU A 385 10.96 -25.01 3.71
C LEU A 385 11.86 -26.10 3.13
N ARG A 386 13.11 -26.22 3.59
CA ARG A 386 14.08 -27.19 3.08
C ARG A 386 13.57 -28.63 3.10
N ASP A 387 12.96 -29.06 4.19
CA ASP A 387 12.42 -30.42 4.29
C ASP A 387 11.28 -30.65 3.28
N SER A 388 10.45 -29.63 3.06
CA SER A 388 9.35 -29.69 2.07
C SER A 388 9.90 -29.75 0.65
N VAL A 389 10.92 -28.96 0.35
CA VAL A 389 11.62 -28.92 -0.94
C VAL A 389 12.36 -30.23 -1.23
N ASP A 390 13.04 -30.80 -0.23
CA ASP A 390 13.75 -32.07 -0.35
C ASP A 390 12.75 -33.22 -0.57
N GLY A 391 11.59 -33.19 0.11
CA GLY A 391 10.48 -34.11 -0.13
C GLY A 391 9.86 -34.00 -1.53
N LEU A 392 9.81 -32.80 -2.12
CA LEU A 392 9.36 -32.62 -3.50
C LEU A 392 10.37 -33.18 -4.52
N SER A 393 11.67 -33.11 -4.22
CA SER A 393 12.73 -33.63 -5.09
C SER A 393 12.71 -35.15 -5.26
N THR A 394 12.04 -35.87 -4.35
CA THR A 394 11.86 -37.32 -4.43
C THR A 394 10.85 -37.72 -5.51
N TYR A 395 9.98 -36.80 -5.93
CA TYR A 395 9.04 -37.01 -7.02
C TYR A 395 9.70 -36.69 -8.37
N ARG A 396 9.69 -37.65 -9.31
CA ARG A 396 10.17 -37.41 -10.69
C ARG A 396 9.34 -36.35 -11.43
N SER A 397 8.04 -36.28 -11.15
CA SER A 397 7.09 -35.31 -11.71
C SER A 397 5.90 -35.20 -10.74
N PRO A 398 6.01 -34.39 -9.67
CA PRO A 398 4.94 -34.23 -8.70
C PRO A 398 3.70 -33.58 -9.34
N ASP A 399 2.52 -33.97 -8.85
CA ASP A 399 1.25 -33.33 -9.22
C ASP A 399 1.32 -31.83 -8.84
N PRO A 400 0.91 -30.90 -9.73
CA PRO A 400 0.86 -29.47 -9.43
C PRO A 400 0.14 -29.12 -8.12
N THR A 401 -0.87 -29.90 -7.75
CA THR A 401 -1.64 -29.74 -6.51
C THR A 401 -0.78 -30.03 -5.27
N ILE A 402 0.10 -31.04 -5.35
CA ILE A 402 1.04 -31.38 -4.27
C ILE A 402 2.08 -30.27 -4.13
N VAL A 403 2.63 -29.78 -5.25
CA VAL A 403 3.58 -28.65 -5.27
C VAL A 403 2.94 -27.41 -4.66
N ALA A 404 1.73 -27.06 -5.10
CA ALA A 404 0.97 -25.92 -4.59
C ALA A 404 0.70 -26.05 -3.09
N THR A 405 0.34 -27.25 -2.60
CA THR A 405 0.07 -27.47 -1.16
C THR A 405 1.33 -27.37 -0.31
N MET A 406 2.43 -28.00 -0.74
CA MET A 406 3.69 -28.02 0.00
C MET A 406 4.40 -26.66 -0.01
N LEU A 407 4.25 -25.89 -1.09
CA LEU A 407 4.84 -24.56 -1.21
C LEU A 407 3.84 -23.43 -0.91
N ALA A 408 2.59 -23.74 -0.55
CA ALA A 408 1.57 -22.75 -0.17
C ALA A 408 1.97 -21.73 0.91
N PRO A 409 2.94 -21.99 1.82
CA PRO A 409 3.43 -20.95 2.74
C PRO A 409 4.22 -19.84 2.04
N VAL A 410 4.83 -20.14 0.89
CA VAL A 410 5.72 -19.23 0.15
C VAL A 410 5.19 -18.86 -1.22
N TYR A 411 4.43 -19.72 -1.90
CA TYR A 411 4.04 -19.57 -3.30
C TYR A 411 2.55 -19.23 -3.44
N LEU A 412 2.25 -18.10 -4.10
CA LEU A 412 0.90 -17.69 -4.51
C LEU A 412 0.77 -17.64 -6.02
#